data_AF-A0A529N7Z9-F1
#
_entry.id   AF-A0A529N7Z9-F1
#
_cell.length_a   1.000
_cell.length_b   1.000
_cell.length_c   1.000
_cell.angle_alpha   90.00
_cell.angle_beta   90.00
_cell.angle_gamma   90.00
#
_symmetry.space_group_name_H-M   'P 1'
#
loop_
_entity.id
_entity.type
_entity.pdbx_description
1 polymer ?
#
loop_
_entity_poly.entity_id
_entity_poly.type
_entity_poly.pdbx_seq_one_letter_code
_entity_poly.pdbx_strand_id
1 'polypeptide(L)'
;EQRRALVELLGSDFDFSALTEVDEAIRLDIVDNLPNEQIAQAVQELDSDDAVYILEDLDQEDQDEILSQLPFTERIRLRRSLDYPEESAGRRMQTEFVAVPPFWTIGQTIDYMREDNNLPDRFSQIFVIDPSFKLVGAIDLDQILRTKR
;
A
#
# COMPACT_ATOMS: atom_id res chain seq x y z
N GLU A 1 18.39 -12.72 -18.59
CA GLU A 1 17.64 -13.55 -19.57
C GLU A 1 16.55 -14.42 -18.92
N GLN A 2 16.86 -15.44 -18.09
CA GLN A 2 15.83 -16.33 -17.53
C GLN A 2 14.78 -15.66 -16.63
N ARG A 3 15.16 -14.62 -15.87
CA ARG A 3 14.24 -13.87 -14.98
C ARG A 3 13.15 -13.13 -15.76
N ARG A 4 13.54 -12.46 -16.84
CA ARG A 4 12.60 -11.71 -17.70
C ARG A 4 11.62 -12.64 -18.38
N ALA A 5 12.12 -13.75 -18.94
CA ALA A 5 11.26 -14.78 -19.52
C ALA A 5 10.27 -15.34 -18.50
N LEU A 6 10.65 -15.47 -17.22
CA LEU A 6 9.73 -15.90 -16.17
C LEU A 6 8.62 -14.87 -15.92
N VAL A 7 8.95 -13.59 -15.79
CA VAL A 7 7.97 -12.52 -15.58
C VAL A 7 7.01 -12.42 -16.77
N GLU A 8 7.54 -12.45 -18.00
CA GLU A 8 6.73 -12.45 -19.22
C GLU A 8 5.80 -13.68 -19.33
N LEU A 9 6.31 -14.87 -18.96
CA LEU A 9 5.53 -16.11 -18.98
C LEU A 9 4.41 -16.12 -17.95
N LEU A 10 4.64 -15.52 -16.78
CA LEU A 10 3.63 -15.38 -15.73
C LEU A 10 2.62 -14.29 -16.07
N GLY A 11 3.05 -13.21 -16.75
CA GLY A 11 2.16 -12.13 -17.19
C GLY A 11 1.41 -11.52 -16.00
N SER A 12 0.07 -11.62 -16.02
CA SER A 12 -0.80 -11.17 -14.92
C SER A 12 -0.70 -12.04 -13.66
N ASP A 13 -0.19 -13.26 -13.75
CA ASP A 13 -0.03 -14.16 -12.60
C ASP A 13 1.28 -13.89 -11.84
N PHE A 14 2.11 -12.94 -12.31
CA PHE A 14 3.32 -12.55 -11.60
C PHE A 14 2.97 -11.70 -10.38
N ASP A 15 3.40 -12.16 -9.21
CA ASP A 15 3.26 -11.41 -7.96
C ASP A 15 4.33 -10.31 -7.89
N PHE A 16 3.91 -9.06 -8.11
CA PHE A 16 4.83 -7.91 -8.09
C PHE A 16 5.38 -7.60 -6.70
N SER A 17 4.75 -8.06 -5.62
CA SER A 17 5.29 -7.90 -4.26
C SER A 17 6.62 -8.64 -4.12
N ALA A 18 6.86 -9.70 -4.90
CA ALA A 18 8.13 -10.41 -4.90
C ALA A 18 9.33 -9.52 -5.34
N LEU A 19 9.08 -8.39 -6.03
CA LEU A 19 10.14 -7.44 -6.41
C LEU A 19 10.70 -6.67 -5.20
N THR A 20 9.95 -6.58 -4.10
CA THR A 20 10.41 -5.92 -2.87
C THR A 20 11.39 -6.81 -2.09
N GLU A 21 11.35 -8.12 -2.33
CA GLU A 21 12.16 -9.14 -1.65
C GLU A 21 13.48 -9.50 -2.39
N VAL A 22 13.71 -8.92 -3.58
CA VAL A 22 14.94 -9.13 -4.35
C VAL A 22 15.89 -7.93 -4.24
N ASP A 23 17.17 -8.18 -4.52
CA ASP A 23 18.17 -7.11 -4.60
C ASP A 23 17.76 -6.04 -5.61
N GLU A 24 18.03 -4.78 -5.27
CA GLU A 24 17.74 -3.57 -6.09
C GLU A 24 18.16 -3.73 -7.55
N ALA A 25 19.39 -4.21 -7.80
CA ALA A 25 19.90 -4.41 -9.16
C ALA A 25 19.09 -5.44 -9.97
N ILE A 26 18.45 -6.41 -9.30
CA ILE A 26 17.57 -7.39 -9.96
C ILE A 26 16.19 -6.79 -10.19
N ARG A 27 15.66 -6.04 -9.22
CA ARG A 27 14.39 -5.32 -9.37
C ARG A 27 14.45 -4.36 -10.55
N LEU A 28 15.46 -3.48 -10.59
CA LEU A 28 15.67 -2.53 -11.69
C LEU A 28 15.78 -3.22 -13.05
N ASP A 29 16.56 -4.30 -13.16
CA ASP A 29 16.67 -5.08 -14.42
C ASP A 29 15.30 -5.60 -14.90
N ILE A 30 14.39 -5.92 -13.99
CA ILE A 30 13.05 -6.39 -14.33
C ILE A 30 12.17 -5.19 -14.69
N VAL A 31 12.09 -4.17 -13.83
CA VAL A 31 11.16 -3.04 -13.97
C VAL A 31 11.50 -2.20 -15.21
N ASP A 32 12.77 -1.91 -15.48
CA ASP A 32 13.21 -1.15 -16.67
C ASP A 32 12.86 -1.82 -18.01
N ASN A 33 12.50 -3.11 -17.97
CA ASN A 33 12.14 -3.88 -19.16
C ASN A 33 10.63 -4.15 -19.26
N LEU A 34 9.84 -3.68 -18.29
CA LEU A 34 8.39 -3.77 -18.32
C LEU A 34 7.77 -2.47 -18.87
N PRO A 35 6.65 -2.54 -19.61
CA PRO A 35 5.93 -1.33 -19.97
C PRO A 35 5.40 -0.59 -18.74
N ASN A 36 5.48 0.75 -18.74
CA ASN A 36 4.92 1.60 -17.67
C ASN A 36 3.43 1.33 -17.40
N GLU A 37 2.66 0.94 -18.41
CA GLU A 37 1.26 0.51 -18.24
C GLU A 37 1.13 -0.76 -17.38
N GLN A 38 2.03 -1.73 -17.55
CA GLN A 38 2.01 -2.95 -16.76
C GLN A 38 2.41 -2.67 -15.32
N ILE A 39 3.40 -1.80 -15.10
CA ILE A 39 3.81 -1.37 -13.75
C ILE A 39 2.67 -0.60 -13.08
N ALA A 40 1.97 0.28 -13.81
CA ALA A 40 0.82 1.00 -13.30
C ALA A 40 -0.34 0.08 -12.89
N GLN A 41 -0.58 -1.00 -13.63
CA GLN A 41 -1.57 -2.01 -13.24
C GLN A 41 -1.12 -2.75 -11.97
N ALA A 42 0.13 -3.20 -11.92
CA ALA A 42 0.68 -3.90 -10.78
C ALA A 42 0.65 -3.08 -9.49
N VAL A 43 1.10 -1.81 -9.55
CA VAL A 43 1.13 -0.89 -8.41
C VAL A 43 -0.24 -0.65 -7.80
N GLN A 44 -1.34 -0.81 -8.56
CA GLN A 44 -2.70 -0.69 -8.02
C GLN A 44 -3.11 -1.86 -7.13
N GLU A 45 -2.47 -3.01 -7.29
CA GLU A 45 -2.77 -4.24 -6.52
C GLU A 45 -1.84 -4.42 -5.33
N LEU A 46 -0.81 -3.58 -5.21
CA LEU A 46 0.16 -3.61 -4.12
C LEU A 46 -0.29 -2.76 -2.93
N ASP A 47 0.23 -3.12 -1.76
CA ASP A 47 0.23 -2.23 -0.60
C ASP A 47 1.05 -0.96 -0.90
N SER A 48 0.66 0.17 -0.29
CA SER A 48 1.21 1.47 -0.67
C SER A 48 2.71 1.62 -0.38
N ASP A 49 3.25 0.94 0.62
CA ASP A 49 4.68 0.90 0.92
C ASP A 49 5.46 0.09 -0.13
N ASP A 50 4.96 -1.07 -0.54
CA ASP A 50 5.54 -1.86 -1.63
C ASP A 50 5.53 -1.10 -2.96
N ALA A 51 4.42 -0.43 -3.28
CA ALA A 51 4.30 0.43 -4.44
C ALA A 51 5.35 1.56 -4.42
N VAL A 52 5.50 2.26 -3.29
CA VAL A 52 6.51 3.31 -3.12
C VAL A 52 7.92 2.76 -3.29
N TYR A 53 8.19 1.58 -2.74
CA TYR A 53 9.49 0.93 -2.81
C TYR A 53 9.89 0.55 -4.24
N ILE A 54 8.93 0.16 -5.09
CA ILE A 54 9.18 -0.08 -6.51
C ILE A 54 9.37 1.24 -7.27
N LEU A 55 8.55 2.25 -6.97
CA LEU A 55 8.55 3.52 -7.70
C LEU A 55 9.72 4.44 -7.37
N GLU A 56 10.36 4.29 -6.20
CA GLU A 56 11.42 5.20 -5.76
C GLU A 56 12.75 5.01 -6.49
N ASP A 57 12.99 3.81 -7.02
CA ASP A 57 14.22 3.51 -7.77
C ASP A 57 14.13 3.91 -9.25
N LEU A 58 12.93 4.28 -9.72
CA LEU A 58 12.70 4.68 -11.11
C LEU A 58 13.12 6.13 -11.36
N ASP A 59 13.38 6.44 -12.63
CA ASP A 59 13.60 7.81 -13.01
C ASP A 59 12.31 8.64 -12.93
N GLN A 60 12.46 9.95 -12.89
CA GLN A 60 11.32 10.84 -12.67
C GLN A 60 10.30 10.80 -13.83
N GLU A 61 10.75 10.48 -15.04
CA GLU A 61 9.91 10.43 -16.25
C GLU A 61 8.98 9.21 -16.19
N ASP A 62 9.54 8.02 -15.93
CA ASP A 62 8.78 6.79 -15.77
C ASP A 62 7.85 6.86 -14.56
N GLN A 63 8.35 7.40 -13.44
CA GLN A 63 7.53 7.57 -12.24
C GLN A 63 6.31 8.47 -12.51
N ASP A 64 6.48 9.60 -13.18
CA ASP A 64 5.36 10.50 -13.51
C ASP A 64 4.40 9.88 -14.53
N GLU A 65 4.91 9.12 -15.51
CA GLU A 65 4.06 8.40 -16.47
C GLU A 65 3.21 7.35 -15.77
N ILE A 66 3.81 6.50 -14.92
CA ILE A 66 3.11 5.47 -14.15
C ILE A 66 2.06 6.10 -13.24
N LEU A 67 2.44 7.10 -12.44
CA LEU A 67 1.52 7.83 -11.56
C LEU A 67 0.35 8.45 -12.34
N SER A 68 0.58 8.91 -13.57
CA SER A 68 -0.45 9.51 -14.43
C SER A 68 -1.53 8.53 -14.89
N GLN A 69 -1.27 7.22 -14.84
CA GLN A 69 -2.21 6.17 -15.21
C GLN A 69 -3.05 5.69 -14.02
N LEU A 70 -2.62 5.98 -12.79
CA LEU A 70 -3.32 5.59 -11.57
C LEU A 70 -4.60 6.41 -11.33
N PRO A 71 -5.60 5.84 -10.64
CA PRO A 71 -6.73 6.58 -10.09
C PRO A 71 -6.27 7.78 -9.26
N PHE A 72 -7.09 8.84 -9.25
CA PHE A 72 -6.71 10.10 -8.60
C PHE A 72 -6.35 9.94 -7.12
N THR A 73 -7.09 9.11 -6.38
CA THR A 73 -6.84 8.87 -4.95
C THR A 73 -5.49 8.20 -4.72
N GLU A 74 -5.17 7.15 -5.46
CA GLU A 74 -3.91 6.42 -5.31
C GLU A 74 -2.72 7.25 -5.74
N ARG A 75 -2.85 7.98 -6.86
CA ARG A 75 -1.81 8.90 -7.30
C ARG A 75 -1.41 9.90 -6.22
N ILE A 76 -2.40 10.51 -5.54
CA ILE A 76 -2.15 11.51 -4.51
C ILE A 76 -1.51 10.86 -3.27
N ARG A 77 -1.92 9.64 -2.91
CA ARG A 77 -1.31 8.89 -1.79
C ARG A 77 0.15 8.56 -2.06
N LEU A 78 0.44 7.90 -3.18
CA LEU A 78 1.79 7.49 -3.54
C LEU A 78 2.72 8.68 -3.74
N ARG A 79 2.27 9.74 -4.42
CA ARG A 79 3.07 10.97 -4.57
C ARG A 79 3.43 11.59 -3.23
N ARG A 80 2.47 11.64 -2.30
CA ARG A 80 2.75 12.13 -0.94
C ARG A 80 3.76 11.26 -0.20
N SER A 81 3.71 9.93 -0.38
CA SER A 81 4.71 9.02 0.18
C SER A 81 6.10 9.25 -0.43
N LEU A 82 6.17 9.46 -1.74
CA LEU A 82 7.39 9.80 -2.49
C LEU A 82 7.95 11.20 -2.17
N ASP A 83 7.15 12.11 -1.61
CA ASP A 83 7.63 13.41 -1.14
C ASP A 83 8.36 13.31 0.22
N TYR A 84 8.16 12.23 0.99
CA TYR A 84 8.90 12.00 2.23
C TYR A 84 10.34 11.56 1.93
N PRO A 85 11.32 11.91 2.78
CA PRO A 85 12.69 11.41 2.64
C PRO A 85 12.73 9.87 2.70
N GLU A 86 13.57 9.24 1.86
CA GLU A 86 13.68 7.78 1.68
C GLU A 86 13.74 6.99 3.01
N GLU A 87 14.61 7.44 3.92
CA GLU A 87 14.83 6.76 5.21
C GLU A 87 13.88 7.22 6.33
N SER A 88 12.77 7.87 5.97
CA SER A 88 11.80 8.38 6.95
C SER A 88 10.64 7.42 7.17
N ALA A 89 10.00 7.55 8.34
CA ALA A 89 8.78 6.82 8.63
C ALA A 89 7.67 7.09 7.60
N GLY A 90 7.60 8.29 7.03
CA GLY A 90 6.59 8.64 6.04
C GLY A 90 6.79 7.95 4.69
N ARG A 91 8.03 7.58 4.36
CA ARG A 91 8.34 6.81 3.15
C ARG A 91 7.97 5.34 3.30
N ARG A 92 8.29 4.78 4.48
CA ARG A 92 8.16 3.34 4.77
C ARG A 92 6.80 2.94 5.35
N MET A 93 5.88 3.88 5.56
CA MET A 93 4.58 3.56 6.15
C MET A 93 3.64 3.06 5.07
N GLN A 94 2.95 1.95 5.36
CA GLN A 94 1.72 1.60 4.68
C GLN A 94 0.62 2.59 5.09
N THR A 95 -0.09 3.15 4.10
CA THR A 95 -1.13 4.17 4.31
C THR A 95 -2.54 3.59 4.50
N GLU A 96 -2.69 2.30 4.24
CA GLU A 96 -3.91 1.52 4.48
C GLU A 96 -3.94 1.06 5.95
N PHE A 97 -4.88 1.59 6.74
CA PHE A 97 -5.07 1.18 8.13
C PHE A 97 -6.53 1.34 8.56
N VAL A 98 -6.93 0.61 9.60
CA VAL A 98 -8.28 0.72 10.17
C VAL A 98 -8.34 1.88 11.14
N ALA A 99 -9.23 2.85 10.87
CA ALA A 99 -9.45 4.01 11.72
C ALA A 99 -10.93 4.19 12.08
N VAL A 100 -11.22 4.46 13.35
CA VAL A 100 -12.59 4.65 13.86
C VAL A 100 -12.71 5.88 14.75
N PRO A 101 -13.88 6.51 14.85
CA PRO A 101 -14.09 7.64 15.76
C PRO A 101 -14.21 7.19 17.23
N PRO A 102 -13.86 8.05 18.20
CA PRO A 102 -13.82 7.70 19.62
C PRO A 102 -15.19 7.44 20.25
N PHE A 103 -16.28 7.82 19.57
CA PHE A 103 -17.65 7.67 20.08
C PHE A 103 -18.34 6.38 19.59
N TRP A 104 -17.66 5.54 18.82
CA TRP A 104 -18.20 4.23 18.44
C TRP A 104 -18.14 3.23 19.58
N THR A 105 -19.20 2.44 19.68
CA THR A 105 -19.24 1.23 20.50
C THR A 105 -18.46 0.10 19.83
N ILE A 106 -18.07 -0.91 20.61
CA ILE A 106 -17.43 -2.13 20.08
C ILE A 106 -18.31 -2.81 19.03
N GLY A 107 -19.64 -2.83 19.22
CA GLY A 107 -20.57 -3.35 18.22
C GLY A 107 -20.43 -2.65 16.87
N GLN A 108 -20.48 -1.32 16.86
CA GLN A 108 -20.34 -0.51 15.65
C GLN A 108 -18.97 -0.69 14.98
N THR A 109 -17.89 -0.73 15.76
CA THR A 109 -16.54 -0.97 15.22
C THR A 109 -16.43 -2.34 14.56
N ILE A 110 -16.99 -3.39 15.17
CA ILE A 110 -16.98 -4.73 14.56
C ILE A 110 -17.83 -4.76 13.29
N ASP A 111 -18.99 -4.10 13.28
CA ASP A 111 -19.87 -4.09 12.11
C ASP A 111 -19.19 -3.33 10.95
N TYR A 112 -18.53 -2.20 11.23
CA TYR A 112 -17.68 -1.49 10.26
C TYR A 112 -16.58 -2.39 9.67
N MET A 113 -15.83 -3.09 10.52
CA MET A 113 -14.76 -4.01 10.08
C MET A 113 -15.25 -5.20 9.25
N ARG A 114 -16.55 -5.50 9.25
CA ARG A 114 -17.16 -6.59 8.48
C ARG A 114 -17.79 -6.14 7.17
N GLU A 115 -18.20 -4.88 7.09
CA GLU A 115 -19.00 -4.35 5.98
C GLU A 115 -18.19 -3.49 5.01
N ASP A 116 -17.11 -2.86 5.48
CA ASP A 116 -16.27 -2.01 4.63
C ASP A 116 -15.27 -2.86 3.83
N ASN A 117 -15.37 -2.79 2.50
CA ASN A 117 -14.48 -3.49 1.56
C ASN A 117 -13.17 -2.72 1.28
N ASN A 118 -13.00 -1.51 1.83
CA ASN A 118 -11.81 -0.68 1.62
C ASN A 118 -10.78 -0.79 2.76
N LEU A 119 -10.94 -1.78 3.65
CA LEU A 119 -9.99 -2.04 4.71
C LEU A 119 -8.80 -2.85 4.18
N PRO A 120 -7.61 -2.70 4.79
CA PRO A 120 -6.48 -3.55 4.44
C PRO A 120 -6.81 -5.03 4.67
N ASP A 121 -6.24 -5.90 3.83
CA ASP A 121 -6.44 -7.36 3.92
C ASP A 121 -6.03 -7.94 5.28
N ARG A 122 -5.03 -7.32 5.91
CA ARG A 122 -4.48 -7.73 7.19
C ARG A 122 -4.33 -6.52 8.09
N PHE A 123 -4.90 -6.61 9.29
CA PHE A 123 -4.68 -5.62 10.34
C PHE A 123 -4.80 -6.29 11.71
N SER A 124 -3.99 -5.81 12.65
CA SER A 124 -3.99 -6.25 14.05
C SER A 124 -4.34 -5.12 15.02
N GLN A 125 -4.31 -3.87 14.56
CA GLN A 125 -4.58 -2.68 15.36
C GLN A 125 -5.63 -1.82 14.69
N ILE A 126 -6.45 -1.19 15.53
CA ILE A 126 -7.48 -0.23 15.13
C ILE A 126 -7.12 1.10 15.77
N PHE A 127 -6.97 2.12 14.93
CA PHE A 127 -6.63 3.47 15.37
C PHE A 127 -7.90 4.26 15.68
N VAL A 128 -7.90 4.96 16.80
CA VAL A 128 -8.98 5.87 17.18
C VAL A 128 -8.57 7.29 16.81
N ILE A 129 -9.33 7.93 15.94
CA ILE A 129 -9.01 9.26 15.40
C ILE A 129 -10.11 10.29 15.71
N ASP A 130 -9.71 11.54 15.94
CA ASP A 130 -10.66 12.64 16.09
C ASP A 130 -11.18 13.16 14.73
N PRO A 131 -12.20 14.05 14.69
CA PRO A 131 -12.70 14.62 13.43
C PRO A 131 -11.67 15.45 12.63
N SER A 132 -10.54 15.80 13.23
CA SER A 132 -9.41 16.47 12.57
C SER A 132 -8.33 15.47 12.11
N PHE A 133 -8.64 14.17 12.08
CA PHE A 133 -7.74 13.07 11.73
C PHE A 133 -6.48 12.96 12.62
N LYS A 134 -6.57 13.41 13.87
CA LYS A 134 -5.48 13.21 14.83
C LYS A 134 -5.68 11.92 15.62
N LEU A 135 -4.59 11.18 15.79
CA LEU A 135 -4.56 9.97 16.61
C LEU A 135 -4.89 10.30 18.07
N VAL A 136 -5.91 9.63 18.60
CA VAL A 136 -6.31 9.68 20.02
C VAL A 136 -5.77 8.46 20.77
N GLY A 137 -5.73 7.29 20.11
CA GLY A 137 -5.20 6.06 20.68
C GLY A 137 -5.26 4.90 19.70
N ALA A 138 -4.76 3.73 20.10
CA ALA A 138 -4.83 2.49 19.32
C ALA A 138 -5.38 1.38 20.21
N ILE A 139 -6.13 0.45 19.61
CA ILE A 139 -6.72 -0.70 20.28
C ILE A 139 -6.35 -1.95 19.48
N ASP A 140 -5.84 -2.97 20.16
CA ASP A 140 -5.52 -4.24 19.54
C ASP A 140 -6.79 -5.02 19.20
N LEU A 141 -6.77 -5.74 18.08
CA LEU A 141 -7.92 -6.48 17.57
C LEU A 141 -8.44 -7.51 18.59
N ASP A 142 -7.56 -8.17 19.34
CA ASP A 142 -7.96 -9.15 20.35
C ASP A 142 -8.74 -8.51 21.50
N GLN A 143 -8.41 -7.26 21.88
CA GLN A 143 -9.16 -6.50 22.87
C GLN A 143 -10.57 -6.19 22.36
N ILE A 144 -10.73 -5.80 21.08
CA ILE A 144 -12.04 -5.58 20.47
C ILE A 144 -12.86 -6.88 20.50
N LEU A 145 -12.28 -8.01 20.10
CA LEU A 145 -12.97 -9.30 20.02
C LEU A 145 -13.37 -9.87 21.38
N ARG A 146 -12.60 -9.61 22.45
CA ARG A 146 -12.90 -10.07 23.82
C ARG A 146 -13.88 -9.18 24.56
N THR A 147 -14.10 -7.94 24.10
CA THR A 147 -14.99 -7.00 24.75
C THR A 147 -16.44 -7.28 24.36
N LYS A 148 -17.35 -7.27 25.36
CA LYS A 148 -18.78 -7.46 25.10
C LYS A 148 -19.32 -6.28 24.28
N ARG A 149 -20.20 -6.60 23.33
CA ARG A 149 -21.00 -5.60 22.62
C ARG A 149 -21.92 -4.84 23.59
#